data_AF-A0A851HM93-F1
#
_entry.id   AF-A0A851HM93-F1
#
_cell.length_a   1.000
_cell.length_b   1.000
_cell.length_c   1.000
_cell.angle_alpha   90.00
_cell.angle_beta   90.00
_cell.angle_gamma   90.00
#
_symmetry.space_group_name_H-M   'P 1'
#
loop_
_entity.id
_entity.type
_entity.pdbx_description
1 polymer ?
#
loop_
_entity_poly.entity_id
_entity_poly.type
_entity_poly.pdbx_seq_one_letter_code
_entity_poly.pdbx_strand_id
1 'polypeptide(L)'
;MTYDANFDQARLDQLAGQYLRNSDVVGRVLFFSESEDNRFDYGAYQLSDSDYEAIKASGFKMHLLELIDTLLVYRSQHNQPNASQGAIHLNGEKISIEWLPKETAEAMRNEDYPPVS
;
A
#
# COMPACT_ATOMS: atom_id res chain seq x y z
N MET A 1 17.10 -5.87 -16.56
CA MET A 1 17.47 -5.03 -15.41
C MET A 1 17.47 -5.91 -14.16
N THR A 2 18.32 -5.61 -13.18
CA THR A 2 18.31 -6.30 -11.87
C THR A 2 17.22 -5.70 -10.98
N TYR A 3 16.70 -6.48 -10.03
CA TYR A 3 15.73 -5.99 -9.05
C TYR A 3 16.40 -4.97 -8.10
N ASP A 4 15.74 -3.84 -7.85
CA ASP A 4 16.13 -2.83 -6.87
C ASP A 4 15.22 -2.94 -5.64
N ALA A 5 15.79 -3.41 -4.53
CA ALA A 5 15.07 -3.60 -3.27
C ALA A 5 14.58 -2.28 -2.64
N ASN A 6 15.12 -1.13 -3.05
CA ASN A 6 14.71 0.18 -2.54
C ASN A 6 13.63 0.84 -3.40
N PHE A 7 13.32 0.28 -4.58
CA PHE A 7 12.39 0.88 -5.53
C PHE A 7 11.02 1.15 -4.89
N ASP A 8 10.47 0.13 -4.22
CA ASP A 8 9.12 0.19 -3.64
C ASP A 8 9.02 1.30 -2.58
N GLN A 9 9.92 1.29 -1.60
CA GLN A 9 9.91 2.25 -0.50
C GLN A 9 10.25 3.67 -0.98
N ALA A 10 11.22 3.84 -1.89
CA ALA A 10 11.58 5.16 -2.40
C ALA A 10 10.43 5.85 -3.13
N ARG A 11 9.58 5.10 -3.84
CA ARG A 11 8.38 5.64 -4.49
C ARG A 11 7.29 6.01 -3.49
N LEU A 12 7.13 5.21 -2.43
CA LEU A 12 6.20 5.53 -1.35
C LEU A 12 6.63 6.78 -0.58
N ASP A 13 7.92 6.92 -0.28
CA ASP A 13 8.47 8.11 0.38
C ASP A 13 8.24 9.38 -0.47
N GLN A 14 8.42 9.27 -1.81
CA GLN A 14 8.11 10.35 -2.74
C GLN A 14 6.63 10.73 -2.71
N LEU A 15 5.73 9.75 -2.62
CA LEU A 15 4.29 9.98 -2.55
C LEU A 15 3.91 10.62 -1.20
N ALA A 16 4.42 10.10 -0.08
CA ALA A 16 4.16 10.64 1.25
C ALA A 16 4.64 12.11 1.37
N GLY A 17 5.82 12.43 0.83
CA GLY A 17 6.32 13.80 0.82
C GLY A 17 5.43 14.80 0.07
N GLN A 18 4.62 14.34 -0.89
CA GLN A 18 3.69 15.17 -1.66
C GLN A 18 2.34 15.37 -0.97
N TYR A 19 1.82 14.33 -0.31
CA TYR A 19 0.42 14.31 0.13
C TYR A 19 0.22 14.18 1.64
N LEU A 20 1.19 13.60 2.36
CA LEU A 20 1.07 13.29 3.79
C LEU A 20 1.85 14.25 4.68
N ARG A 21 2.32 15.39 4.14
CA ARG A 21 3.05 16.39 4.93
C ARG A 21 2.12 17.00 5.99
N ASN A 22 2.53 16.91 7.25
CA ASN A 22 1.74 17.22 8.45
C ASN A 22 0.46 16.38 8.60
N SER A 23 0.40 15.18 8.00
CA SER A 23 -0.70 14.26 8.20
C SER A 23 -0.55 13.51 9.53
N ASP A 24 -1.67 13.26 10.19
CA ASP A 24 -1.83 12.42 11.37
C ASP A 24 -2.61 11.12 11.07
N VAL A 25 -2.82 10.83 9.77
CA VAL A 25 -3.55 9.63 9.32
C VAL A 25 -2.83 8.36 9.77
N VAL A 26 -3.58 7.46 10.39
CA VAL A 26 -3.07 6.17 10.86
C VAL A 26 -3.97 5.04 10.36
N GLY A 27 -3.35 4.00 9.81
CA GLY A 27 -4.07 2.79 9.41
C GLY A 27 -3.30 1.97 8.40
N ARG A 28 -4.01 1.11 7.67
CA ARG A 28 -3.41 0.36 6.56
C ARG A 28 -4.32 0.23 5.36
N VAL A 29 -3.68 0.02 4.21
CA VAL A 29 -4.32 -0.36 2.96
C VAL A 29 -3.79 -1.72 2.57
N LEU A 30 -4.66 -2.73 2.58
CA LEU A 30 -4.35 -4.04 1.99
C LEU A 30 -4.59 -3.95 0.49
N PHE A 31 -3.72 -4.55 -0.30
CA PHE A 31 -3.84 -4.57 -1.76
C PHE A 31 -3.61 -5.97 -2.31
N PHE A 32 -4.32 -6.29 -3.39
CA PHE A 32 -4.32 -7.60 -4.01
C PHE A 32 -4.40 -7.50 -5.52
N SER A 33 -3.74 -8.45 -6.16
CA SER A 33 -3.80 -8.74 -7.59
C SER A 33 -4.20 -10.20 -7.76
N GLU A 34 -5.23 -10.42 -8.56
CA GLU A 34 -5.73 -11.73 -8.97
C GLU A 34 -5.58 -11.94 -10.49
N SER A 35 -5.27 -10.87 -11.23
CA SER A 35 -5.03 -10.89 -12.67
C SER A 35 -3.67 -11.49 -13.05
N GLU A 36 -3.60 -12.13 -14.22
CA GLU A 36 -2.36 -12.72 -14.75
C GLU A 36 -1.28 -11.66 -15.05
N ASP A 37 -1.70 -10.43 -15.34
CA ASP A 37 -0.80 -9.28 -15.57
C ASP A 37 -0.25 -8.68 -14.26
N ASN A 38 -0.64 -9.24 -13.12
CA ASN A 38 -0.29 -8.78 -11.77
C ASN A 38 -0.58 -7.27 -11.60
N ARG A 39 -1.78 -6.84 -12.02
CA ARG A 39 -2.27 -5.46 -11.88
C ARG A 39 -3.13 -5.31 -10.65
N PHE A 40 -3.26 -4.08 -10.16
CA PHE A 40 -4.10 -3.82 -8.99
C PHE A 40 -5.57 -4.16 -9.28
N ASP A 41 -6.14 -5.11 -8.54
CA ASP A 41 -7.53 -5.54 -8.70
C ASP A 41 -8.42 -4.97 -7.59
N TYR A 42 -8.00 -5.11 -6.33
CA TYR A 42 -8.76 -4.55 -5.21
C TYR A 42 -7.88 -4.20 -4.01
N GLY A 43 -8.40 -3.30 -3.18
CA GLY A 43 -7.77 -2.93 -1.91
C GLY A 43 -8.78 -2.68 -0.80
N ALA A 44 -8.42 -3.05 0.41
CA ALA A 44 -9.21 -2.83 1.62
C ALA A 44 -8.54 -1.75 2.47
N TYR A 45 -9.27 -0.65 2.70
CA TYR A 45 -8.82 0.47 3.51
C TYR A 45 -9.30 0.25 4.94
N GLN A 46 -8.36 0.10 5.87
CA GLN A 46 -8.61 -0.04 7.29
C GLN A 46 -8.10 1.22 7.98
N LEU A 47 -8.94 2.25 7.92
CA LEU A 47 -8.73 3.61 8.39
C LEU A 47 -9.97 4.05 9.15
N SER A 48 -9.84 5.05 10.03
CA SER A 48 -11.02 5.73 10.56
C SER A 48 -11.76 6.47 9.44
N ASP A 49 -13.06 6.73 9.61
CA ASP A 49 -13.85 7.45 8.60
C ASP A 49 -13.29 8.85 8.31
N SER A 50 -12.80 9.55 9.34
CA SER A 50 -12.16 10.86 9.19
C SER A 50 -10.87 10.77 8.38
N ASP A 51 -10.03 9.78 8.66
CA ASP A 51 -8.78 9.58 7.93
C ASP A 51 -9.02 9.18 6.49
N TYR A 52 -10.00 8.32 6.25
CA TYR A 52 -10.39 7.89 4.92
C TYR A 52 -10.87 9.07 4.06
N GLU A 53 -11.70 9.96 4.60
CA GLU A 53 -12.12 11.15 3.87
C GLU A 53 -10.97 12.15 3.70
N ALA A 54 -10.03 12.28 4.65
CA ALA A 54 -8.85 13.12 4.51
C ALA A 54 -7.93 12.68 3.37
N ILE A 55 -7.64 11.37 3.25
CA ILE A 55 -6.80 10.85 2.15
C ILE A 55 -7.48 10.92 0.78
N LYS A 56 -8.81 10.90 0.77
CA LYS A 56 -9.60 11.03 -0.46
C LYS A 56 -9.64 12.49 -0.91
N ALA A 57 -9.85 13.43 0.01
CA ALA A 57 -9.89 14.87 -0.27
C ALA A 57 -8.53 15.42 -0.73
N SER A 58 -7.41 14.86 -0.23
CA SER A 58 -6.05 15.26 -0.63
C SER A 58 -5.63 14.75 -2.01
N GLY A 59 -6.36 13.80 -2.60
CA GLY A 59 -5.94 13.12 -3.84
C GLY A 59 -4.92 12.00 -3.63
N PHE A 60 -4.41 11.82 -2.39
CA PHE A 60 -3.47 10.75 -2.04
C PHE A 60 -3.96 9.38 -2.49
N LYS A 61 -5.25 9.08 -2.24
CA LYS A 61 -5.85 7.79 -2.58
C LYS A 61 -5.66 7.42 -4.05
N MET A 62 -5.90 8.34 -5.00
CA MET A 62 -5.77 8.02 -6.42
C MET A 62 -4.33 7.69 -6.80
N HIS A 63 -3.37 8.51 -6.36
CA HIS A 63 -1.97 8.28 -6.68
C HIS A 63 -1.37 7.07 -5.96
N LEU A 64 -1.90 6.72 -4.78
CA LEU A 64 -1.55 5.48 -4.10
C LEU A 64 -1.96 4.26 -4.94
N LEU A 65 -3.16 4.26 -5.52
CA LEU A 65 -3.63 3.15 -6.36
C LEU A 65 -2.78 2.99 -7.63
N GLU A 66 -2.44 4.10 -8.30
CA GLU A 66 -1.53 4.10 -9.46
C GLU A 66 -0.14 3.57 -9.10
N LEU A 67 0.36 3.96 -7.93
CA LEU A 67 1.64 3.47 -7.44
C LEU A 67 1.58 1.98 -7.12
N ILE A 68 0.55 1.50 -6.42
CA ILE A 68 0.39 0.07 -6.13
C ILE A 68 0.42 -0.76 -7.42
N ASP A 69 -0.30 -0.35 -8.46
CA ASP A 69 -0.27 -1.03 -9.76
C ASP A 69 1.16 -1.12 -10.34
N THR A 70 1.89 0.00 -10.29
CA THR A 70 3.30 0.05 -10.71
C THR A 70 4.19 -0.90 -9.90
N LEU A 71 4.00 -0.96 -8.59
CA LEU A 71 4.80 -1.81 -7.69
C LEU A 71 4.52 -3.30 -7.93
N LEU A 72 3.25 -3.67 -8.11
CA LEU A 72 2.83 -5.03 -8.43
C LEU A 72 3.48 -5.50 -9.74
N VAL A 73 3.37 -4.70 -10.81
CA VAL A 73 3.96 -5.03 -12.11
C VAL A 73 5.48 -5.16 -12.00
N TYR A 74 6.15 -4.23 -11.31
CA TYR A 74 7.59 -4.26 -11.13
C TYR A 74 8.06 -5.55 -10.43
N ARG A 75 7.47 -5.91 -9.29
CA ARG A 75 7.85 -7.14 -8.56
C ARG A 75 7.59 -8.41 -9.37
N SER A 76 6.47 -8.48 -10.08
CA SER A 76 6.13 -9.62 -10.94
C SER A 76 7.16 -9.82 -12.06
N GLN A 77 7.52 -8.75 -12.77
CA GLN A 77 8.56 -8.79 -13.82
C GLN A 77 9.92 -9.26 -13.30
N HIS A 78 10.18 -9.04 -12.01
CA HIS A 78 11.41 -9.46 -11.33
C HIS A 78 11.28 -10.79 -10.56
N ASN A 79 10.17 -11.53 -10.74
CA ASN A 79 9.90 -12.82 -10.09
C ASN A 79 10.08 -12.80 -8.56
N GLN A 80 9.72 -11.68 -7.93
CA GLN A 80 9.84 -11.55 -6.48
C GLN A 80 8.74 -12.35 -5.76
N PRO A 81 9.02 -12.92 -4.58
CA PRO A 81 7.98 -13.57 -3.78
C PRO A 81 6.92 -12.55 -3.34
N ASN A 82 5.70 -13.06 -3.13
CA ASN A 82 4.54 -12.28 -2.69
C ASN A 82 4.23 -11.08 -3.60
N ALA A 83 4.48 -11.19 -4.91
CA ALA A 83 4.33 -10.08 -5.84
C ALA A 83 2.88 -9.61 -6.05
N SER A 84 1.88 -10.37 -5.62
CA SER A 84 0.46 -10.12 -5.88
C SER A 84 -0.30 -9.51 -4.71
N GLN A 85 0.30 -9.38 -3.52
CA GLN A 85 -0.41 -8.80 -2.37
C GLN A 85 0.50 -8.24 -1.30
N GLY A 86 -0.05 -7.35 -0.50
CA GLY A 86 0.66 -6.78 0.64
C GLY A 86 -0.18 -5.78 1.43
N ALA A 87 0.50 -5.12 2.35
CA ALA A 87 -0.05 -4.06 3.17
C ALA A 87 0.79 -2.79 3.00
N ILE A 88 0.12 -1.65 2.90
CA ILE A 88 0.73 -0.34 3.04
C ILE A 88 0.28 0.22 4.38
N HIS A 89 1.23 0.54 5.25
CA HIS A 89 0.99 1.09 6.57
C HIS A 89 1.17 2.60 6.54
N LEU A 90 0.18 3.32 7.04
CA LEU A 90 0.15 4.78 7.17
C LEU A 90 0.35 5.13 8.64
N ASN A 91 1.34 5.97 8.93
CA ASN A 91 1.62 6.47 10.27
C ASN A 91 2.04 7.94 10.20
N GLY A 92 1.04 8.81 10.08
CA GLY A 92 1.20 10.24 9.83
C GLY A 92 1.94 10.49 8.52
N GLU A 93 3.07 11.18 8.60
CA GLU A 93 3.91 11.49 7.43
C GLU A 93 4.67 10.28 6.88
N LYS A 94 4.71 9.17 7.61
CA LYS A 94 5.45 7.97 7.22
C LYS A 94 4.54 6.95 6.60
N ILE A 95 5.05 6.33 5.55
CA ILE A 95 4.42 5.22 4.84
C ILE A 95 5.41 4.08 4.70
N SER A 96 4.94 2.85 4.78
CA SER A 96 5.78 1.68 4.52
C SER A 96 4.99 0.60 3.82
N ILE A 97 5.68 -0.29 3.12
CA ILE A 97 5.09 -1.43 2.42
C ILE A 97 5.62 -2.74 2.97
N GLU A 98 4.72 -3.69 3.05
CA GLU A 98 4.99 -5.06 3.45
C GLU A 98 4.38 -6.02 2.42
N TRP A 99 5.21 -6.85 1.82
CA TRP A 99 4.78 -7.86 0.86
C TRP A 99 4.50 -9.18 1.57
N LEU A 100 3.24 -9.58 1.59
CA LEU A 100 2.73 -10.60 2.50
C LEU A 100 2.40 -11.92 1.78
N PRO A 101 2.51 -13.07 2.45
CA PRO A 101 1.84 -14.29 1.98
C PRO A 101 0.33 -14.03 1.81
N LYS A 102 -0.28 -14.65 0.81
CA LYS A 102 -1.71 -14.45 0.50
C LYS A 102 -2.61 -14.72 1.70
N GLU A 103 -2.40 -15.84 2.38
CA GLU A 103 -3.15 -16.22 3.58
C GLU A 103 -3.04 -15.17 4.70
N THR A 104 -1.87 -14.56 4.86
CA THR A 104 -1.64 -13.50 5.87
C THR A 104 -2.40 -12.22 5.50
N ALA A 105 -2.31 -11.78 4.25
CA ALA A 105 -3.04 -10.60 3.79
C ALA A 105 -4.57 -10.80 3.88
N GLU A 106 -5.06 -12.00 3.56
CA GLU A 106 -6.48 -12.36 3.70
C GLU A 106 -6.94 -12.42 5.16
N ALA A 107 -6.10 -12.93 6.08
CA ALA A 107 -6.39 -12.93 7.50
C ALA A 107 -6.52 -11.49 8.04
N MET A 108 -5.55 -10.62 7.71
CA MET A 108 -5.53 -9.21 8.12
C MET A 108 -6.76 -8.43 7.64
N ARG A 109 -7.36 -8.82 6.50
CA ARG A 109 -8.58 -8.19 6.00
C ARG A 109 -9.76 -8.30 6.98
N ASN A 110 -9.80 -9.37 7.78
CA ASN A 110 -10.86 -9.61 8.75
C ASN A 110 -10.52 -9.10 10.16
N GLU A 111 -9.33 -8.54 10.35
CA GLU A 111 -8.86 -7.98 11.62
C GLU A 111 -8.96 -6.46 11.59
N ASP A 112 -9.43 -5.86 12.68
CA ASP A 112 -9.31 -4.42 12.90
C ASP A 112 -7.83 -4.02 12.95
N TYR A 113 -7.49 -2.84 12.42
CA TYR A 113 -6.13 -2.32 12.49
C TYR A 113 -5.75 -2.10 13.97
N PRO A 114 -4.67 -2.73 14.47
CA PRO A 114 -4.32 -2.62 15.88
C PRO A 114 -3.95 -1.17 16.22
N PRO A 115 -4.33 -0.66 17.41
CA PRO A 115 -3.90 0.65 17.85
C PRO A 115 -2.37 0.72 17.93
N VAL A 116 -1.79 1.78 17.37
CA VAL A 116 -0.36 2.05 17.43
C VAL A 116 0.02 2.21 18.91
N SER A 117 0.90 1.34 19.40
CA SER A 117 1.38 1.33 20.79
C SER A 117 2.38 2.45 21.07
#